data_AF-A0AAE3JHY4-F1
#
_entry.id   AF-A0AAE3JHY4-F1
#
_cell.length_a   1.000
_cell.length_b   1.000
_cell.length_c   1.000
_cell.angle_alpha   90.00
_cell.angle_beta   90.00
_cell.angle_gamma   90.00
#
_symmetry.space_group_name_H-M   'P 1'
#
loop_
_entity.id
_entity.type
_entity.pdbx_description
1 polymer ?
#
loop_
_entity_poly.entity_id
_entity_poly.type
_entity_poly.pdbx_seq_one_letter_code
_entity_poly.pdbx_strand_id
1 'polypeptide(L)'
;MHSNPFDKDETWKRSGSSISAIKTLGNDLEGLYRVCDAYGFKYEFLQHLKNEEAEYLLANGIFMVAFISLNEHQTHAIALTGYDRNIKAFYANDTNGRRLVLPYERFDKYWNAMLSRPRIRTERSALVVFPDDIKLAKSKLRN
;
A
#
# COMPACT_ATOMS: atom_id res chain seq x y z
N MET A 1 9.02 -18.11 6.64
CA MET A 1 8.85 -16.92 7.52
C MET A 1 10.22 -16.35 7.84
N HIS A 2 10.57 -15.19 7.30
CA HIS A 2 11.73 -14.44 7.79
C HIS A 2 11.40 -13.89 9.18
N SER A 3 12.10 -14.38 10.20
CA SER A 3 11.85 -14.07 11.61
C SER A 3 12.45 -12.73 12.07
N ASN A 4 13.12 -12.01 11.18
CA ASN A 4 13.68 -10.68 11.45
C ASN A 4 13.06 -9.65 10.50
N PRO A 5 12.74 -8.44 10.98
CA PRO A 5 12.36 -7.34 10.09
C PRO A 5 13.47 -7.10 9.07
N PHE A 6 13.08 -6.81 7.82
CA PHE A 6 14.05 -6.47 6.78
C PHE A 6 14.90 -5.27 7.21
N ASP A 7 16.19 -5.32 6.89
CA ASP A 7 17.07 -4.19 7.13
C ASP A 7 16.61 -2.98 6.29
N LYS A 8 16.49 -1.83 6.97
CA LYS A 8 15.93 -0.62 6.37
C LYS A 8 16.85 -0.07 5.27
N ASP A 9 18.15 -0.03 5.53
CA ASP A 9 19.12 0.56 4.61
C ASP A 9 19.31 -0.34 3.38
N GLU A 10 19.29 -1.66 3.58
CA GLU A 10 19.27 -2.62 2.50
C GLU A 10 18.00 -2.51 1.64
N THR A 11 16.84 -2.37 2.28
CA THR A 11 15.56 -2.18 1.58
C THR A 11 15.56 -0.89 0.74
N TRP A 12 16.12 0.20 1.27
CA TRP A 12 16.31 1.44 0.52
C TRP A 12 17.26 1.28 -0.66
N LYS A 13 18.36 0.53 -0.49
CA LYS A 13 19.27 0.23 -1.60
C LYS A 13 18.59 -0.57 -2.69
N ARG A 14 17.76 -1.56 -2.33
CA ARG A 14 17.01 -2.41 -3.26
C ARG A 14 15.92 -1.65 -4.02
N SER A 15 15.39 -0.55 -3.49
CA SER A 15 14.43 0.29 -4.21
C SER A 15 15.04 1.04 -5.39
N GLY A 16 16.38 1.12 -5.48
CA GLY A 16 17.10 1.81 -6.56
C GLY A 16 16.98 3.34 -6.50
N SER A 17 16.29 3.88 -5.50
CA SER A 17 16.20 5.31 -5.25
C SER A 17 17.41 5.78 -4.44
N SER A 18 17.92 6.98 -4.72
CA SER A 18 18.97 7.55 -3.86
C SER A 18 18.42 7.82 -2.46
N ILE A 19 19.24 7.64 -1.42
CA ILE A 19 18.84 7.91 -0.03
C ILE A 19 18.35 9.37 0.12
N SER A 20 18.95 10.31 -0.61
CA SER A 20 18.51 11.70 -0.63
C SER A 20 17.10 11.86 -1.23
N ALA A 21 16.78 11.17 -2.32
CA ALA A 21 15.44 11.18 -2.92
C ALA A 21 14.40 10.51 -2.01
N ILE A 22 14.74 9.38 -1.38
CA ILE A 22 13.83 8.71 -0.43
C ILE A 22 13.49 9.62 0.74
N LYS A 23 14.50 10.33 1.28
CA LYS A 23 14.31 11.23 2.43
C LYS A 23 13.48 12.47 2.10
N THR A 24 13.46 12.93 0.85
CA THR A 24 12.78 14.17 0.45
C THR A 24 11.48 13.95 -0.29
N LEU A 25 11.38 12.87 -1.08
CA LEU A 25 10.27 12.60 -2.00
C LEU A 25 9.59 11.24 -1.75
N GLY A 26 10.17 10.39 -0.89
CA GLY A 26 9.73 9.01 -0.70
C GLY A 26 10.17 8.07 -1.83
N ASN A 27 9.64 6.85 -1.82
CA ASN A 27 9.80 5.91 -2.93
C ASN A 27 8.64 6.07 -3.92
N ASP A 28 8.95 6.04 -5.21
CA ASP A 28 7.95 5.90 -6.26
C ASP A 28 7.44 4.45 -6.36
N LEU A 29 6.40 4.23 -7.16
CA LEU A 29 5.77 2.92 -7.31
C LEU A 29 6.74 1.90 -7.91
N GLU A 30 7.57 2.30 -8.87
CA GLU A 30 8.61 1.43 -9.42
C GLU A 30 9.65 1.02 -8.38
N GLY A 31 10.02 1.90 -7.46
CA GLY A 31 10.90 1.58 -6.34
C GLY A 31 10.28 0.54 -5.42
N LEU A 32 8.97 0.60 -5.20
CA LEU A 32 8.26 -0.43 -4.43
C LEU A 32 8.21 -1.78 -5.18
N TYR A 33 8.03 -1.76 -6.51
CA TYR A 33 8.12 -2.97 -7.33
C TYR A 33 9.49 -3.64 -7.21
N ARG A 34 10.57 -2.87 -7.39
CA ARG A 34 11.95 -3.38 -7.25
C ARG A 34 12.21 -3.98 -5.86
N VAL A 35 11.66 -3.38 -4.80
CA VAL A 35 11.75 -3.95 -3.45
C VAL A 35 11.03 -5.30 -3.37
N CYS A 36 9.82 -5.40 -3.92
CA CYS A 36 9.06 -6.65 -3.92
C CYS A 36 9.79 -7.74 -4.71
N ASP A 37 10.27 -7.43 -5.92
CA ASP A 37 11.07 -8.34 -6.75
C ASP A 37 12.33 -8.83 -6.01
N ALA A 38 13.04 -7.91 -5.35
CA ALA A 38 14.29 -8.21 -4.66
C ALA A 38 14.10 -9.14 -3.45
N TYR A 39 12.90 -9.21 -2.88
CA TYR A 39 12.53 -10.13 -1.80
C TYR A 39 11.66 -11.31 -2.27
N GLY A 40 11.40 -11.42 -3.58
CA GLY A 40 10.61 -12.52 -4.16
C GLY A 40 9.12 -12.45 -3.86
N PHE A 41 8.60 -11.30 -3.43
CA PHE A 41 7.18 -11.15 -3.15
C PHE A 41 6.37 -11.08 -4.43
N LYS A 42 5.20 -11.72 -4.41
CA LYS A 42 4.15 -11.46 -5.41
C LYS A 42 3.42 -10.18 -5.06
N TYR A 43 3.16 -9.35 -6.05
CA TYR A 43 2.46 -8.08 -5.85
C TYR A 43 1.63 -7.71 -7.07
N GLU A 44 0.67 -6.82 -6.86
CA GLU A 44 -0.14 -6.23 -7.93
C GLU A 44 -0.48 -4.78 -7.57
N PHE A 45 -0.60 -3.92 -8.57
CA PHE A 45 -1.11 -2.57 -8.38
C PHE A 45 -2.57 -2.51 -8.81
N LEU A 46 -3.44 -2.19 -7.87
CA LEU A 46 -4.89 -2.15 -8.07
C LEU A 46 -5.41 -0.72 -8.00
N GLN A 47 -6.50 -0.46 -8.72
CA GLN A 47 -7.21 0.81 -8.74
C GLN A 47 -8.72 0.56 -8.65
N HIS A 48 -9.47 1.61 -8.29
CA HIS A 48 -10.93 1.57 -8.14
C HIS A 48 -11.43 0.56 -7.10
N LEU A 49 -10.61 0.27 -6.08
CA LEU A 49 -10.95 -0.68 -5.02
C LEU A 49 -12.13 -0.18 -4.18
N LYS A 50 -13.18 -0.99 -4.07
CA LYS A 50 -14.26 -0.75 -3.11
C LYS A 50 -13.77 -1.04 -1.69
N ASN A 51 -14.45 -0.46 -0.70
CA ASN A 51 -14.11 -0.70 0.71
C ASN A 51 -14.22 -2.20 1.03
N GLU A 52 -15.24 -2.88 0.52
CA GLU A 52 -15.47 -4.31 0.71
C GLU A 52 -14.36 -5.17 0.08
N GLU A 53 -13.78 -4.73 -1.04
CA GLU A 53 -12.65 -5.41 -1.69
C GLU A 53 -11.37 -5.25 -0.86
N ALA A 54 -11.12 -4.04 -0.34
CA ALA A 54 -10.01 -3.79 0.57
C ALA A 54 -10.13 -4.60 1.88
N GLU A 55 -11.33 -4.64 2.47
CA GLU A 55 -11.63 -5.50 3.62
C GLU A 55 -11.35 -6.96 3.31
N TYR A 56 -11.79 -7.46 2.15
CA TYR A 56 -11.54 -8.84 1.74
C TYR A 56 -10.05 -9.15 1.62
N LEU A 57 -9.27 -8.26 0.99
CA LEU A 57 -7.82 -8.42 0.88
C LEU A 57 -7.18 -8.50 2.26
N LEU A 58 -7.48 -7.54 3.14
CA LEU A 58 -6.95 -7.50 4.50
C LEU A 58 -7.35 -8.73 5.34
N ALA A 59 -8.60 -9.20 5.21
CA ALA A 59 -9.09 -10.40 5.90
C ALA A 59 -8.35 -11.68 5.50
N ASN A 60 -7.81 -11.72 4.26
CA ASN A 60 -7.01 -12.84 3.76
C ASN A 60 -5.51 -12.67 4.03
N GLY A 61 -5.11 -11.69 4.84
CA GLY A 61 -3.71 -11.43 5.14
C GLY A 61 -2.93 -10.84 3.97
N ILE A 62 -3.61 -10.27 2.96
CA ILE A 62 -2.96 -9.52 1.88
C ILE A 62 -2.66 -8.12 2.38
N PHE A 63 -1.39 -7.74 2.30
CA PHE A 63 -0.95 -6.42 2.72
C PHE A 63 -1.27 -5.39 1.65
N MET A 64 -1.71 -4.21 2.07
CA MET A 64 -2.07 -3.12 1.16
C MET A 64 -1.31 -1.86 1.53
N VAL A 65 -0.58 -1.30 0.56
CA VAL A 65 -0.02 0.04 0.64
C VAL A 65 -0.92 0.96 -0.19
N ALA A 66 -1.77 1.74 0.48
CA ALA A 66 -2.68 2.67 -0.16
C ALA A 66 -1.98 4.00 -0.45
N PHE A 67 -2.28 4.59 -1.61
CA PHE A 67 -1.79 5.90 -2.00
C PHE A 67 -2.88 6.94 -1.80
N ILE A 68 -2.60 7.94 -0.97
CA ILE A 68 -3.54 8.99 -0.60
C ILE A 68 -3.00 10.37 -0.95
N SER A 69 -3.91 11.33 -1.07
CA SER A 69 -3.63 12.75 -1.22
C SER A 69 -3.72 13.39 0.16
N LEU A 70 -2.63 14.00 0.62
CA LEU A 70 -2.65 14.84 1.82
C LEU A 70 -3.21 16.23 1.50
N ASN A 71 -3.01 16.67 0.26
CA ASN A 71 -3.52 17.89 -0.35
C ASN A 71 -3.37 17.78 -1.89
N GLU A 72 -3.75 18.83 -2.61
CA GLU A 72 -3.74 18.88 -4.09
C GLU A 72 -2.37 18.60 -4.74
N HIS A 73 -1.28 18.64 -3.97
CA HIS A 73 0.08 18.53 -4.49
C HIS A 73 0.90 17.40 -3.88
N GLN A 74 0.43 16.77 -2.82
CA GLN A 74 1.20 15.80 -2.04
C GLN A 74 0.51 14.44 -1.99
N THR A 75 1.20 13.46 -2.55
CA THR A 75 0.89 12.04 -2.41
C THR A 75 1.62 11.47 -1.19
N HIS A 76 0.93 10.60 -0.45
CA HIS A 76 1.48 9.87 0.67
C HIS A 76 1.11 8.39 0.56
N ALA A 77 1.99 7.51 1.02
CA ALA A 77 1.77 6.08 1.07
C ALA A 77 1.55 5.64 2.52
N ILE A 78 0.49 4.88 2.77
CA ILE A 78 0.17 4.32 4.09
C ILE A 78 -0.06 2.81 3.98
N ALA A 79 0.35 2.06 5.00
CA ALA A 79 0.07 0.63 5.06
C ALA A 79 -1.27 0.41 5.76
N LEU A 80 -2.27 -0.14 5.07
CA LEU A 80 -3.50 -0.60 5.72
C LEU A 80 -3.20 -1.94 6.41
N THR A 81 -3.60 -2.05 7.67
CA THR A 81 -3.27 -3.19 8.53
C THR A 81 -4.50 -3.92 9.07
N GLY A 82 -5.69 -3.36 8.88
CA GLY A 82 -6.94 -3.99 9.28
C GLY A 82 -8.14 -3.11 9.04
N TYR A 83 -9.30 -3.57 9.48
CA TYR A 83 -10.56 -2.85 9.37
C TYR A 83 -11.51 -3.23 10.51
N ASP A 84 -12.51 -2.38 10.75
CA ASP A 84 -13.65 -2.68 11.60
C ASP A 84 -14.93 -2.19 10.93
N ARG A 85 -15.80 -3.15 10.58
CA ARG A 85 -17.08 -2.91 9.91
C ARG A 85 -18.10 -2.20 10.79
N ASN A 86 -18.04 -2.38 12.11
CA ASN A 86 -19.01 -1.81 13.04
C ASN A 86 -18.87 -0.28 13.08
N ILE A 87 -17.63 0.19 13.07
CA ILE A 87 -17.31 1.64 13.05
C ILE A 87 -16.97 2.16 11.65
N LYS A 88 -17.04 1.29 10.63
CA LYS A 88 -16.73 1.60 9.23
C LYS A 88 -15.40 2.34 9.07
N ALA A 89 -14.32 1.72 9.54
CA ALA A 89 -12.98 2.31 9.51
C ALA A 89 -11.89 1.32 9.11
N PHE A 90 -10.85 1.83 8.45
CA PHE A 90 -9.59 1.12 8.27
C PHE A 90 -8.61 1.48 9.39
N TYR A 91 -7.79 0.51 9.77
CA TYR A 91 -6.60 0.73 10.57
C TYR A 91 -5.39 0.83 9.64
N ALA A 92 -4.53 1.81 9.89
CA ALA A 92 -3.33 2.00 9.09
C ALA A 92 -2.11 2.31 9.95
N ASN A 93 -0.94 1.91 9.45
CA ASN A 93 0.35 2.37 9.93
C ASN A 93 0.87 3.40 8.93
N ASP A 94 1.09 4.61 9.43
CA ASP A 94 1.82 5.64 8.72
C ASP A 94 3.33 5.32 8.76
N THR A 95 4.05 5.73 7.72
CA THR A 95 5.51 5.51 7.58
C THR A 95 6.33 6.22 8.66
N ASN A 96 5.75 7.22 9.36
CA ASN A 96 6.33 7.85 10.54
C ASN A 96 6.11 7.06 11.85
N GLY A 97 5.50 5.86 11.79
CA GLY A 97 5.23 4.99 12.94
C GLY A 97 3.92 5.28 13.67
N ARG A 98 3.14 6.26 13.22
CA ARG A 98 1.81 6.55 13.80
C ARG A 98 0.79 5.50 13.36
N ARG A 99 -0.02 5.06 14.32
CA ARG A 99 -1.22 4.25 14.05
C ARG A 99 -2.38 5.19 13.80
N LEU A 100 -3.13 4.94 12.74
CA LEU A 100 -4.26 5.74 12.30
C LEU A 100 -5.53 4.89 12.30
N VAL A 101 -6.65 5.53 12.67
CA VAL A 101 -8.00 5.02 12.44
C VAL A 101 -8.63 5.92 11.39
N LEU A 102 -9.02 5.34 10.28
CA LEU A 102 -9.45 6.05 9.07
C LEU A 102 -10.92 5.68 8.76
N PRO A 103 -11.89 6.48 9.21
CA PRO A 103 -13.29 6.27 8.82
C PRO A 103 -13.43 6.24 7.30
N TYR A 104 -14.20 5.30 6.74
CA TYR A 104 -14.30 5.05 5.30
C TYR A 104 -14.64 6.31 4.51
N GLU A 105 -15.64 7.08 4.96
CA GLU A 105 -16.06 8.32 4.29
C GLU A 105 -14.91 9.33 4.19
N ARG A 106 -14.17 9.51 5.29
CA ARG A 106 -13.04 10.43 5.32
C ARG A 106 -11.89 9.89 4.47
N PHE A 107 -11.61 8.59 4.56
CA PHE A 107 -10.55 7.96 3.80
C PHE A 107 -10.79 8.03 2.30
N ASP A 108 -12.00 7.70 1.84
CA ASP A 108 -12.39 7.72 0.43
C ASP A 108 -12.19 9.10 -0.21
N LYS A 109 -12.44 10.18 0.54
CA LYS A 109 -12.16 11.56 0.08
C LYS A 109 -10.68 11.80 -0.27
N TYR A 110 -9.77 11.14 0.44
CA TYR A 110 -8.33 11.30 0.25
C TYR A 110 -7.69 10.13 -0.50
N TRP A 111 -8.44 9.07 -0.80
CA TRP A 111 -7.92 7.86 -1.45
C TRP A 111 -7.79 8.04 -2.97
N ASN A 112 -6.98 9.01 -3.33
CA ASN A 112 -6.59 9.34 -4.70
C ASN A 112 -5.19 9.97 -4.62
N ALA A 113 -4.40 9.82 -5.67
CA ALA A 113 -3.02 10.29 -5.65
C ALA A 113 -2.51 10.60 -7.04
N MET A 114 -1.53 11.51 -7.12
CA MET A 114 -0.70 11.71 -8.30
C MET A 114 0.63 11.00 -8.07
N LEU A 115 0.85 9.87 -8.75
CA LEU A 115 2.12 9.15 -8.69
C LEU A 115 3.15 9.85 -9.58
N SER A 116 4.43 9.76 -9.20
CA SER A 116 5.53 10.40 -9.92
C SER A 116 6.12 9.52 -11.02
N ARG A 117 6.23 8.20 -10.78
CA ARG A 117 6.72 7.19 -11.74
C ARG A 117 5.96 5.86 -11.56
N PRO A 118 5.17 5.41 -12.55
CA PRO A 118 4.74 6.20 -13.71
C PRO A 118 3.97 7.46 -13.26
N ARG A 119 3.99 8.53 -14.08
CA ARG A 119 3.21 9.73 -13.79
C ARG A 119 1.74 9.48 -14.10
N ILE A 120 0.97 9.07 -13.08
CA ILE A 120 -0.43 8.68 -13.23
C ILE A 120 -1.27 9.25 -12.09
N ARG A 121 -2.47 9.74 -12.42
CA ARG A 121 -3.51 10.01 -11.44
C ARG A 121 -4.24 8.71 -11.12
N THR A 122 -4.34 8.41 -9.84
CA THR A 122 -4.92 7.17 -9.35
C THR A 122 -6.10 7.46 -8.44
N GLU A 123 -7.04 6.53 -8.40
CA GLU A 123 -8.22 6.58 -7.56
C GLU A 123 -8.40 5.23 -6.87
N ARG A 124 -8.63 5.28 -5.56
CA ARG A 124 -8.82 4.12 -4.69
C ARG A 124 -7.77 3.04 -4.98
N SER A 125 -6.51 3.46 -4.96
CA SER A 125 -5.37 2.68 -5.44
C SER A 125 -4.52 2.13 -4.31
N ALA A 126 -3.99 0.93 -4.54
CA ALA A 126 -3.07 0.30 -3.61
C ALA A 126 -2.07 -0.60 -4.35
N LEU A 127 -0.85 -0.66 -3.81
CA LEU A 127 0.05 -1.78 -4.06
C LEU A 127 -0.34 -2.89 -3.10
N VAL A 128 -0.78 -4.03 -3.62
CA VAL A 128 -1.10 -5.22 -2.83
C VAL A 128 0.06 -6.19 -2.87
N VAL A 129 0.44 -6.72 -1.71
CA VAL A 129 1.56 -7.67 -1.56
C VAL A 129 1.01 -8.97 -0.98
N PHE A 130 1.17 -10.05 -1.72
CA PHE A 130 0.66 -11.37 -1.37
C PHE A 130 1.73 -12.14 -0.60
N PRO A 131 1.46 -12.59 0.64
CA PRO A 131 2.30 -13.58 1.29
C PRO A 131 2.42 -14.84 0.43
N ASP A 132 3.61 -15.47 0.47
CA ASP A 132 3.94 -16.65 -0.34
C ASP A 132 2.96 -17.83 -0.13
N ASP A 133 2.28 -17.86 1.02
CA ASP A 133 1.40 -18.96 1.46
C ASP A 133 -0.09 -18.73 1.17
N ILE A 134 -0.49 -17.62 0.52
CA ILE A 134 -1.92 -17.40 0.26
C ILE A 134 -2.42 -18.34 -0.84
N LYS A 135 -3.14 -19.38 -0.40
CA LYS A 135 -4.09 -20.11 -1.24
C LYS A 135 -5.29 -19.21 -1.48
N LEU A 136 -5.20 -18.30 -2.45
CA LEU A 136 -6.38 -17.59 -2.93
C LEU A 136 -7.32 -18.64 -3.51
N ALA A 137 -8.35 -18.99 -2.75
CA ALA A 137 -9.48 -19.71 -3.32
C ALA A 137 -9.93 -18.87 -4.51
N LYS A 138 -9.99 -19.47 -5.70
CA LYS A 138 -10.43 -18.82 -6.94
C LYS A 138 -11.81 -18.21 -6.71
N SER A 139 -11.84 -16.96 -6.28
CA SER A 139 -13.03 -16.23 -5.89
C SER A 139 -12.99 -14.88 -6.58
N LYS A 140 -13.53 -14.90 -7.81
CA LYS A 140 -14.31 -13.82 -8.42
C LYS A 140 -13.83 -12.36 -8.25
N LEU A 141 -12.54 -12.09 -8.39
CA LEU A 141 -12.09 -10.75 -8.79
C LEU A 141 -12.07 -10.65 -10.32
N ARG A 142 -13.25 -10.83 -10.92
CA ARG A 142 -13.57 -10.48 -12.31
C ARG A 142 -15.07 -10.22 -12.41
N ASN A 143 -15.43 -8.97 -12.65
CA ASN A 143 -16.28 -8.51 -13.74
C ASN A 143 -16.16 -7.00 -13.84
#